data_AF-A0A4Z1SL90-F1
#
_entry.id   AF-A0A4Z1SL90-F1
#
_cell.length_a   1.000
_cell.length_b   1.000
_cell.length_c   1.000
_cell.angle_alpha   90.00
_cell.angle_beta   90.00
_cell.angle_gamma   90.00
#
_symmetry.space_group_name_H-M   'P 1'
#
loop_
_entity.id
_entity.type
_entity.pdbx_description
1 polymer ?
#
loop_
_entity_poly.entity_id
_entity_poly.type
_entity_poly.pdbx_seq_one_letter_code
_entity_poly.pdbx_strand_id
1 'polypeptide(L)'
;MFDTDLMEAAMDGDLEGVKRNLNEVGKRDEDGWTALMKAAMRGHANCIPLLEKEIGMQHNWGWTALMRAAFNGQTDCVRLLLSEAGKQTTKEWIDFPPGTTALMIAAHENHPEIVQLLLPYEQGLTDSKGHNAQWHANNSSERGDFTRVRQLLENEGTERIPPPTPGAANRRGVKKLSSSRSLPDGMTCVICLTNPKDTLLQPCKHLCVCSNCAERIMNQTCPLCRTPVESTVKAYL
;
A
#
# COMPACT_ATOMS: atom_id res chain seq x y z
N MET A 1 -3.53 33.72 1.57
CA MET A 1 -3.50 32.33 1.12
C MET A 1 -2.43 32.18 0.07
N PHE A 2 -1.21 31.84 0.48
CA PHE A 2 -0.09 31.65 -0.45
C PHE A 2 0.43 30.24 -0.26
N ASP A 3 0.09 29.37 -1.22
CA ASP A 3 0.82 28.14 -1.42
C ASP A 3 2.31 28.50 -1.59
N THR A 4 3.19 27.67 -1.04
CA THR A 4 4.64 27.84 -1.25
C THR A 4 5.00 27.44 -2.68
N ASP A 5 6.11 27.93 -3.23
CA ASP A 5 6.57 27.54 -4.56
C ASP A 5 6.75 26.01 -4.68
N LEU A 6 7.13 25.34 -3.59
CA LEU A 6 7.16 23.88 -3.51
C LEU A 6 5.78 23.24 -3.65
N MET A 7 4.75 23.81 -3.03
CA MET A 7 3.37 23.30 -3.09
C MET A 7 2.77 23.47 -4.48
N GLU A 8 3.00 24.62 -5.12
CA GLU A 8 2.56 24.88 -6.50
C GLU A 8 3.26 23.90 -7.47
N ALA A 9 4.58 23.78 -7.40
CA ALA A 9 5.33 22.83 -8.22
C ALA A 9 4.87 21.37 -8.04
N ALA A 10 4.60 20.97 -6.79
CA ALA A 10 4.09 19.64 -6.47
C ALA A 10 2.65 19.43 -6.98
N MET A 11 1.80 20.47 -6.95
CA MET A 11 0.44 20.42 -7.49
C MET A 11 0.41 20.30 -9.01
N ASP A 12 1.34 20.96 -9.70
CA ASP A 12 1.45 20.95 -11.17
C ASP A 12 2.27 19.77 -11.71
N GLY A 13 2.94 19.02 -10.81
CA GLY A 13 3.81 17.93 -11.19
C GLY A 13 5.14 18.38 -11.82
N ASP A 14 5.53 19.65 -11.64
CA ASP A 14 6.84 20.18 -12.03
C ASP A 14 7.91 19.59 -11.11
N LEU A 15 8.43 18.42 -11.50
CA LEU A 15 9.46 17.71 -10.76
C LEU A 15 10.72 18.56 -10.56
N GLU A 16 11.08 19.41 -11.53
CA GLU A 16 12.24 20.28 -11.41
C GLU A 16 11.96 21.45 -10.47
N GLY A 17 10.74 22.00 -10.48
CA GLY A 17 10.26 22.94 -9.47
C GLY A 17 10.31 22.37 -8.06
N VAL A 18 9.86 21.13 -7.88
CA VAL A 18 9.95 20.43 -6.59
C VAL A 18 11.41 20.33 -6.14
N LYS A 19 12.33 19.94 -7.02
CA LYS A 19 13.78 19.87 -6.70
C LYS A 19 14.37 21.23 -6.33
N ARG A 20 13.97 22.31 -7.02
CA ARG A 20 14.45 23.67 -6.75
C ARG A 20 14.02 24.18 -5.38
N ASN A 21 12.85 23.74 -4.89
CA ASN A 21 12.22 24.27 -3.68
C ASN A 21 12.21 23.30 -2.47
N LEU A 22 13.12 22.30 -2.43
CA LEU A 22 13.15 21.31 -1.33
C LEU A 22 13.47 21.90 0.06
N ASN A 23 13.95 23.14 0.13
CA ASN A 23 14.12 23.88 1.38
C ASN A 23 12.78 24.22 2.07
N GLU A 24 11.65 24.05 1.38
CA GLU A 24 10.32 24.35 1.89
C GLU A 24 9.56 23.12 2.41
N VAL A 25 10.16 21.93 2.29
CA VAL A 25 9.56 20.67 2.75
C VAL A 25 9.15 20.76 4.21
N GLY A 26 7.90 20.38 4.50
CA GLY A 26 7.29 20.43 5.82
C GLY A 26 6.57 21.76 6.13
N LYS A 27 6.66 22.77 5.26
CA LYS A 27 5.76 23.94 5.34
C LYS A 27 4.32 23.52 5.05
N ARG A 28 3.38 24.33 5.54
CA ARG A 28 1.94 24.11 5.41
C ARG A 28 1.23 25.38 4.99
N ASP A 29 0.23 25.29 4.11
CA ASP A 29 -0.66 26.41 3.80
C ASP A 29 -1.62 26.70 4.99
N GLU A 30 -2.50 27.68 4.84
CA GLU A 30 -3.47 28.09 5.88
C GLU A 30 -4.42 26.94 6.29
N ASP A 31 -4.73 26.04 5.36
CA ASP A 31 -5.57 24.86 5.55
C ASP A 31 -4.76 23.63 6.01
N GLY A 32 -3.45 23.79 6.17
CA GLY A 32 -2.54 22.79 6.65
C GLY A 32 -2.04 21.83 5.58
N TRP A 33 -2.26 22.08 4.29
CA TRP A 33 -1.77 21.23 3.20
C TRP A 33 -0.26 21.30 3.09
N THR A 34 0.35 20.17 2.76
CA THR A 34 1.75 20.07 2.39
C THR A 34 1.89 19.85 0.88
N ALA A 35 3.10 20.00 0.35
CA ALA A 35 3.38 19.72 -1.06
C ALA A 35 3.06 18.26 -1.44
N LEU A 36 3.37 17.31 -0.57
CA LEU A 36 3.08 15.88 -0.76
C LEU A 36 1.58 15.63 -0.90
N MET A 37 0.75 16.30 -0.10
CA MET A 37 -0.71 16.15 -0.20
C MET A 37 -1.25 16.70 -1.53
N LYS A 38 -0.71 17.83 -2.03
CA LYS A 38 -1.11 18.39 -3.33
C LYS A 38 -0.68 17.46 -4.48
N ALA A 39 0.55 16.94 -4.46
CA ALA A 39 1.05 15.98 -5.45
C ALA A 39 0.23 14.67 -5.44
N ALA A 40 -0.05 14.12 -4.27
CA ALA A 40 -0.82 12.89 -4.11
C ALA A 40 -2.26 13.04 -4.62
N MET A 41 -2.90 14.18 -4.33
CA MET A 41 -4.24 14.53 -4.83
C MET A 41 -4.29 14.56 -6.37
N ARG A 42 -3.23 15.08 -7.01
CA ARG A 42 -3.15 15.25 -8.47
C ARG A 42 -2.54 14.06 -9.22
N GLY A 43 -2.08 13.03 -8.50
CA GLY A 43 -1.51 11.83 -9.13
C GLY A 43 -0.03 11.95 -9.53
N HIS A 44 0.68 12.97 -9.04
CA HIS A 44 2.09 13.20 -9.38
C HIS A 44 3.02 12.31 -8.56
N ALA A 45 2.93 10.99 -8.79
CA ALA A 45 3.66 9.97 -8.06
C ALA A 45 5.19 10.11 -8.15
N ASN A 46 5.70 10.72 -9.23
CA ASN A 46 7.12 11.05 -9.41
C ASN A 46 7.65 12.07 -8.39
N CYS A 47 6.79 12.90 -7.79
CA CYS A 47 7.17 13.89 -6.78
C CYS A 47 7.27 13.28 -5.37
N ILE A 48 6.55 12.18 -5.09
CA ILE A 48 6.47 11.57 -3.75
C ILE A 48 7.85 11.20 -3.18
N PRO A 49 8.78 10.56 -3.93
CA PRO A 49 10.11 10.22 -3.41
C PRO A 49 10.96 11.43 -3.00
N LEU A 50 10.66 12.63 -3.50
CA LEU A 50 11.36 13.86 -3.11
C LEU A 50 10.75 14.50 -1.86
N LEU A 51 9.56 14.08 -1.47
CA LEU A 51 8.74 14.67 -0.40
C LEU A 51 8.51 13.70 0.77
N GLU A 52 9.31 12.63 0.88
CA GLU A 52 9.14 11.58 1.90
C GLU A 52 9.12 12.09 3.34
N LYS A 53 9.74 13.24 3.63
CA LYS A 53 9.75 13.86 4.97
C LYS A 53 8.37 14.36 5.40
N GLU A 54 7.43 14.52 4.48
CA GLU A 54 6.05 14.94 4.78
C GLU A 54 5.10 13.76 5.01
N ILE A 55 5.58 12.52 4.78
CA ILE A 55 4.78 11.31 4.99
C ILE A 55 4.29 11.26 6.44
N GLY A 56 2.98 11.07 6.58
CA GLY A 56 2.29 10.97 7.84
C GLY A 56 1.85 12.30 8.45
N MET A 57 2.16 13.44 7.81
CA MET A 57 1.55 14.72 8.14
C MET A 57 0.05 14.72 7.80
N GLN A 58 -0.72 15.56 8.49
CA GLN A 58 -2.16 15.69 8.31
C GLN A 58 -2.57 17.15 8.18
N HIS A 59 -3.45 17.50 7.25
CA HIS A 59 -4.00 18.86 7.14
C HIS A 59 -5.00 19.17 8.26
N ASN A 60 -5.63 20.35 8.27
CA ASN A 60 -6.41 20.85 9.44
C ASN A 60 -7.65 20.02 9.82
N TRP A 61 -8.06 19.09 8.95
CA TRP A 61 -9.15 18.13 9.14
C TRP A 61 -8.65 16.68 9.37
N GLY A 62 -7.33 16.48 9.44
CA GLY A 62 -6.74 15.19 9.74
C GLY A 62 -6.49 14.29 8.53
N TRP A 63 -6.61 14.77 7.29
CA TRP A 63 -6.33 13.91 6.15
C TRP A 63 -4.85 13.89 5.82
N THR A 64 -4.36 12.72 5.41
CA THR A 64 -2.99 12.49 4.98
C THR A 64 -2.88 12.53 3.45
N ALA A 65 -1.66 12.41 2.91
CA ALA A 65 -1.45 12.30 1.46
C ALA A 65 -2.07 11.02 0.89
N LEU A 66 -1.99 9.89 1.61
CA LEU A 66 -2.61 8.62 1.23
C LEU A 66 -4.13 8.75 1.08
N MET A 67 -4.81 9.41 2.02
CA MET A 67 -6.26 9.64 1.96
C MET A 67 -6.65 10.49 0.74
N ARG A 68 -5.80 11.47 0.36
CA ARG A 68 -6.03 12.29 -0.83
C ARG A 68 -5.79 11.55 -2.13
N ALA A 69 -4.78 10.68 -2.17
CA ALA A 69 -4.59 9.77 -3.29
C ALA A 69 -5.75 8.79 -3.43
N ALA A 70 -6.23 8.23 -2.32
CA ALA A 70 -7.36 7.32 -2.28
C ALA A 70 -8.65 7.97 -2.79
N PHE A 71 -8.97 9.19 -2.32
CA PHE A 71 -10.14 9.94 -2.77
C PHE A 71 -10.12 10.19 -4.28
N ASN A 72 -8.97 10.56 -4.84
CA ASN A 72 -8.83 10.92 -6.26
C ASN A 72 -8.49 9.73 -7.17
N GLY A 73 -8.55 8.47 -6.69
CA GLY A 73 -8.26 7.30 -7.52
C GLY A 73 -6.78 7.15 -7.94
N GLN A 74 -5.86 7.82 -7.26
CA GLN A 74 -4.44 7.89 -7.64
C GLN A 74 -3.65 6.68 -7.17
N THR A 75 -3.86 5.54 -7.84
CA THR A 75 -3.35 4.23 -7.42
C THR A 75 -1.82 4.17 -7.27
N ASP A 76 -1.06 4.87 -8.13
CA ASP A 76 0.40 4.88 -8.03
C ASP A 76 0.90 5.70 -6.82
N CYS A 77 0.21 6.78 -6.47
CA CYS A 77 0.48 7.52 -5.24
C CYS A 77 0.17 6.66 -4.01
N VAL A 78 -0.95 5.93 -4.01
CA VAL A 78 -1.32 5.00 -2.92
C VAL A 78 -0.22 3.99 -2.66
N ARG A 79 0.33 3.36 -3.71
CA ARG A 79 1.42 2.38 -3.58
C ARG A 79 2.65 2.95 -2.86
N LEU A 80 2.99 4.21 -3.13
CA LEU A 80 4.14 4.88 -2.52
C LEU A 80 3.86 5.38 -1.10
N LEU A 81 2.59 5.49 -0.71
CA LEU A 81 2.15 6.08 0.56
C LEU A 81 1.57 5.06 1.55
N LEU A 82 1.68 3.76 1.29
CA LEU A 82 1.14 2.69 2.16
C LEU A 82 1.66 2.76 3.60
N SER A 83 2.81 3.41 3.87
CA SER A 83 3.31 3.63 5.23
C SER A 83 2.42 4.53 6.08
N GLU A 84 1.47 5.26 5.48
CA GLU A 84 0.46 6.04 6.20
C GLU A 84 -0.78 5.23 6.58
N ALA A 85 -0.89 3.98 6.13
CA ALA A 85 -2.07 3.16 6.39
C ALA A 85 -2.34 3.01 7.90
N GLY A 86 -3.62 3.03 8.27
CA GLY A 86 -4.07 3.01 9.66
C GLY A 86 -4.14 4.38 10.33
N LYS A 87 -3.67 5.46 9.70
CA LYS A 87 -3.98 6.82 10.13
C LYS A 87 -5.46 7.13 9.86
N GLN A 88 -6.04 7.97 10.72
CA GLN A 88 -7.46 8.33 10.67
C GLN A 88 -7.65 9.85 10.65
N THR A 89 -8.70 10.32 9.97
CA THR A 89 -9.12 11.72 9.99
C THR A 89 -9.44 12.18 11.41
N THR A 90 -9.31 13.47 11.68
CA THR A 90 -9.53 14.03 13.03
C THR A 90 -10.78 14.89 13.11
N LYS A 91 -11.31 15.35 11.98
CA LYS A 91 -12.53 16.15 11.88
C LYS A 91 -13.38 15.68 10.70
N GLU A 92 -14.67 16.00 10.75
CA GLU A 92 -15.57 15.76 9.63
C GLU A 92 -15.18 16.67 8.45
N TRP A 93 -15.13 16.12 7.24
CA TRP A 93 -14.88 16.87 6.01
C TRP A 93 -15.33 16.09 4.77
N ILE A 94 -16.02 16.76 3.83
CA ILE A 94 -16.61 16.14 2.62
C ILE A 94 -17.42 14.89 2.98
N ASP A 95 -18.33 15.03 3.94
CA ASP A 95 -19.21 13.97 4.45
C ASP A 95 -18.50 12.74 5.08
N PHE A 96 -17.17 12.75 5.18
CA PHE A 96 -16.42 11.76 5.94
C PHE A 96 -16.29 12.17 7.41
N PRO A 97 -16.77 11.37 8.37
CA PRO A 97 -16.64 11.67 9.79
C PRO A 97 -15.17 11.61 10.28
N PRO A 98 -14.89 12.06 11.52
CA PRO A 98 -13.64 11.73 12.19
C PRO A 98 -13.44 10.21 12.24
N GLY A 99 -12.20 9.73 12.28
CA GLY A 99 -11.93 8.30 12.31
C GLY A 99 -11.91 7.63 10.92
N THR A 100 -12.20 8.36 9.84
CA THR A 100 -12.18 7.78 8.50
C THR A 100 -10.75 7.41 8.06
N THR A 101 -10.60 6.25 7.43
CA THR A 101 -9.33 5.72 6.89
C THR A 101 -9.27 5.85 5.36
N ALA A 102 -8.11 5.60 4.75
CA ALA A 102 -7.97 5.64 3.29
C ALA A 102 -8.78 4.54 2.59
N LEU A 103 -8.93 3.35 3.21
CA LEU A 103 -9.74 2.24 2.72
C LEU A 103 -11.23 2.60 2.68
N MET A 104 -11.74 3.26 3.72
CA MET A 104 -13.12 3.76 3.76
C MET A 104 -13.39 4.76 2.64
N ILE A 105 -12.45 5.70 2.43
CA ILE A 105 -12.52 6.68 1.35
C ILE A 105 -12.52 5.97 -0.02
N ALA A 106 -11.57 5.07 -0.26
CA ALA A 106 -11.49 4.34 -1.53
C ALA A 106 -12.73 3.48 -1.80
N ALA A 107 -13.34 2.93 -0.76
CA ALA A 107 -14.58 2.17 -0.84
C ALA A 107 -15.78 3.07 -1.16
N HIS A 108 -15.86 4.26 -0.56
CA HIS A 108 -16.88 5.27 -0.89
C HIS A 108 -16.76 5.75 -2.35
N GLU A 109 -15.55 6.03 -2.82
CA GLU A 109 -15.27 6.56 -4.16
C GLU A 109 -15.24 5.50 -5.28
N ASN A 110 -15.56 4.25 -4.96
CA ASN A 110 -15.58 3.12 -5.88
C ASN A 110 -14.24 2.81 -6.59
N HIS A 111 -13.12 2.82 -5.86
CA HIS A 111 -11.78 2.52 -6.39
C HIS A 111 -11.29 1.11 -6.02
N PRO A 112 -11.71 0.04 -6.73
CA PRO A 112 -11.45 -1.34 -6.32
C PRO A 112 -9.96 -1.71 -6.26
N GLU A 113 -9.11 -1.16 -7.13
CA GLU A 113 -7.67 -1.40 -7.10
C GLU A 113 -7.03 -0.82 -5.82
N ILE A 114 -7.51 0.35 -5.36
CA ILE A 114 -7.03 0.98 -4.14
C ILE A 114 -7.55 0.23 -2.90
N VAL A 115 -8.81 -0.20 -2.93
CA VAL A 115 -9.39 -1.08 -1.90
C VAL A 115 -8.53 -2.33 -1.73
N GLN A 116 -8.15 -2.99 -2.84
CA GLN A 116 -7.30 -4.18 -2.78
C GLN A 116 -5.92 -3.90 -2.17
N LEU A 117 -5.33 -2.73 -2.42
CA LEU A 117 -4.03 -2.34 -1.85
C LEU A 117 -4.11 -2.05 -0.34
N LEU A 118 -5.20 -1.46 0.12
CA LEU A 118 -5.34 -0.99 1.51
C LEU A 118 -5.94 -2.02 2.45
N LEU A 119 -6.75 -2.97 1.93
CA LEU A 119 -7.45 -3.97 2.72
C LEU A 119 -6.56 -4.71 3.75
N PRO A 120 -5.35 -5.19 3.41
CA PRO A 120 -4.50 -5.91 4.37
C PRO A 120 -4.10 -5.08 5.60
N TYR A 121 -4.08 -3.75 5.47
CA TYR A 121 -3.56 -2.83 6.49
C TYR A 121 -4.68 -2.17 7.31
N GLU A 122 -5.87 -2.00 6.74
CA GLU A 122 -6.93 -1.18 7.34
C GLU A 122 -8.24 -1.93 7.61
N GLN A 123 -8.34 -3.22 7.26
CA GLN A 123 -9.56 -3.99 7.51
C GLN A 123 -9.99 -3.98 8.99
N GLY A 124 -11.31 -3.90 9.19
CA GLY A 124 -11.93 -3.87 10.51
C GLY A 124 -11.71 -2.58 11.31
N LEU A 125 -11.07 -1.56 10.74
CA LEU A 125 -11.10 -0.21 11.32
C LEU A 125 -12.49 0.41 11.07
N THR A 126 -12.94 1.24 12.00
CA THR A 126 -14.20 1.99 11.89
C THR A 126 -13.96 3.47 12.14
N ASP A 127 -14.79 4.31 11.52
CA ASP A 127 -14.84 5.72 11.83
C ASP A 127 -15.52 6.01 13.18
N SER A 128 -15.67 7.28 13.55
CA SER A 128 -16.28 7.69 14.81
C SER A 128 -17.78 7.38 14.91
N LYS A 129 -18.43 7.04 13.78
CA LYS A 129 -19.84 6.61 13.72
C LYS A 129 -19.96 5.08 13.73
N GLY A 130 -18.83 4.35 13.76
CA GLY A 130 -18.79 2.89 13.77
C GLY A 130 -18.88 2.26 12.38
N HIS A 131 -18.72 3.04 11.31
CA HIS A 131 -18.79 2.53 9.94
C HIS A 131 -17.42 2.04 9.45
N ASN A 132 -17.39 0.84 8.87
CA ASN A 132 -16.22 0.27 8.19
C ASN A 132 -16.26 0.55 6.68
N ALA A 133 -15.27 0.09 5.92
CA ALA A 133 -15.19 0.39 4.49
C ALA A 133 -16.35 -0.23 3.69
N GLN A 134 -16.81 -1.44 4.04
CA GLN A 134 -18.00 -2.04 3.46
C GLN A 134 -19.25 -1.17 3.62
N TRP A 135 -19.43 -0.52 4.79
CA TRP A 135 -20.52 0.42 5.01
C TRP A 135 -20.44 1.61 4.05
N HIS A 136 -19.24 2.17 3.88
CA HIS A 136 -18.98 3.29 2.96
C HIS A 136 -19.24 2.92 1.49
N ALA A 137 -18.90 1.69 1.04
CA ALA A 137 -19.26 1.18 -0.30
C ALA A 137 -20.76 0.95 -0.51
N ASN A 138 -21.52 0.72 0.57
CA ASN A 138 -22.95 0.48 0.51
C ASN A 138 -23.78 1.76 0.59
N ASN A 139 -23.23 2.82 1.19
CA ASN A 139 -23.92 4.09 1.42
C ASN A 139 -23.29 5.26 0.65
N SER A 140 -22.43 4.96 -0.32
CA SER A 140 -21.87 5.99 -1.19
C SER A 140 -22.95 6.70 -2.00
N SER A 141 -22.82 8.02 -2.10
CA SER A 141 -23.64 8.86 -2.98
C SER A 141 -23.15 8.83 -4.44
N GLU A 142 -21.97 8.26 -4.70
CA GLU A 142 -21.37 8.19 -6.03
C GLU A 142 -22.13 7.23 -6.94
N ARG A 143 -22.21 7.59 -8.23
CA ARG A 143 -22.83 6.75 -9.25
C ARG A 143 -21.81 5.75 -9.77
N GLY A 144 -22.15 4.47 -9.80
CA GLY A 144 -21.28 3.46 -10.40
C GLY A 144 -21.64 2.03 -10.00
N ASP A 145 -20.95 1.08 -10.62
CA ASP A 145 -21.04 -0.33 -10.22
C ASP A 145 -20.04 -0.61 -9.09
N PHE A 146 -20.57 -0.72 -7.87
CA PHE A 146 -19.80 -1.04 -6.67
C PHE A 146 -19.64 -2.55 -6.45
N THR A 147 -20.12 -3.40 -7.36
CA THR A 147 -20.09 -4.87 -7.20
C THR A 147 -18.68 -5.35 -6.88
N ARG A 148 -17.67 -4.83 -7.57
CA ARG A 148 -16.28 -5.23 -7.33
C ARG A 148 -15.76 -4.83 -5.96
N VAL A 149 -16.03 -3.59 -5.52
CA VAL A 149 -15.64 -3.10 -4.20
C VAL A 149 -16.33 -3.91 -3.11
N ARG A 150 -17.64 -4.14 -3.22
CA ARG A 150 -18.41 -4.93 -2.24
C ARG A 150 -17.86 -6.35 -2.13
N GLN A 151 -17.58 -7.02 -3.25
CA GLN A 151 -16.97 -8.36 -3.23
C GLN A 151 -15.60 -8.40 -2.55
N LEU A 152 -14.79 -7.34 -2.69
CA LEU A 152 -13.48 -7.26 -2.02
C LEU A 152 -13.62 -7.11 -0.50
N LEU A 153 -14.74 -6.55 -0.02
CA LEU A 153 -14.97 -6.18 1.36
C LEU A 153 -15.91 -7.15 2.12
N GLU A 154 -16.51 -8.13 1.44
CA GLU A 154 -17.47 -9.11 1.99
C GLU A 154 -17.00 -9.79 3.30
N ASN A 155 -15.69 -10.00 3.43
CA ASN A 155 -15.09 -10.70 4.57
C ASN A 155 -14.06 -9.83 5.31
N GLU A 156 -14.28 -8.51 5.40
CA GLU A 156 -13.45 -7.64 6.24
C GLU A 156 -13.29 -8.23 7.65
N GLY A 157 -12.07 -8.67 7.95
CA GLY A 157 -11.70 -9.26 9.23
C GLY A 157 -11.07 -8.24 10.19
N THR A 158 -10.61 -8.73 11.34
CA THR A 158 -9.91 -7.91 12.34
C THR A 158 -8.39 -8.07 12.31
N GLU A 159 -7.87 -9.04 11.56
CA GLU A 159 -6.43 -9.33 11.48
C GLU A 159 -5.76 -8.40 10.45
N ARG A 160 -4.96 -7.45 10.92
CA ARG A 160 -4.23 -6.50 10.07
C ARG A 160 -2.75 -6.81 10.07
N ILE A 161 -2.11 -6.67 8.91
CA ILE A 161 -0.64 -6.61 8.84
C ILE A 161 -0.18 -5.17 9.10
N PRO A 162 1.01 -4.97 9.71
CA PRO A 162 1.54 -3.62 9.92
C PRO A 162 1.82 -2.93 8.56
N PRO A 163 1.58 -1.61 8.45
CA PRO A 163 1.96 -0.82 7.29
C PRO A 163 3.46 -0.97 6.97
N PRO A 164 3.85 -0.92 5.68
CA PRO A 164 5.27 -0.96 5.31
C PRO A 164 6.00 0.26 5.88
N THR A 165 7.27 0.11 6.25
CA THR A 165 8.08 1.24 6.73
C THR A 165 8.41 2.22 5.60
N PRO A 166 8.40 3.55 5.85
CA PRO A 166 8.87 4.54 4.89
C PRO A 166 10.28 4.19 4.37
N GLY A 167 10.52 4.33 3.06
CA GLY A 167 11.83 4.06 2.43
C GLY A 167 12.18 2.58 2.18
N ALA A 168 11.36 1.61 2.61
CA ALA A 168 11.56 0.20 2.25
C ALA A 168 11.17 -0.10 0.78
N ALA A 169 10.37 0.77 0.16
CA ALA A 169 9.77 0.55 -1.15
C ALA A 169 10.74 0.64 -2.35
N ASN A 170 11.98 1.12 -2.15
CA ASN A 170 12.88 1.42 -3.28
C ASN A 170 14.00 0.40 -3.53
N ARG A 171 13.85 -0.87 -3.09
CA ARG A 171 14.81 -1.94 -3.39
C ARG A 171 14.33 -3.06 -4.32
N ARG A 172 13.09 -3.05 -4.80
CA ARG A 172 12.64 -4.01 -5.83
C ARG A 172 11.68 -3.35 -6.81
N GLY A 173 12.13 -3.25 -8.06
CA GLY A 173 11.32 -2.76 -9.17
C GLY A 173 9.97 -3.46 -9.20
N VAL A 174 8.91 -2.68 -9.09
CA VAL A 174 7.52 -3.13 -9.18
C VAL A 174 7.27 -3.55 -10.63
N LYS A 175 7.26 -4.87 -10.91
CA LYS A 175 6.70 -5.38 -12.16
C LYS A 175 5.18 -5.49 -11.98
N LYS A 176 4.44 -4.89 -12.93
CA LYS A 176 2.98 -5.02 -13.10
C LYS A 176 2.54 -6.47 -12.88
N LEU A 177 1.63 -6.69 -11.93
CA LEU A 177 0.85 -7.93 -11.89
C LEU A 177 -0.31 -7.80 -12.88
N SER A 178 -0.12 -8.33 -14.08
CA SER A 178 -1.23 -8.73 -14.94
C SER A 178 -1.72 -10.11 -14.48
N SER A 179 -3.02 -10.22 -14.28
CA SER A 179 -3.74 -11.43 -13.95
C SER A 179 -3.58 -12.51 -15.02
N SER A 180 -2.72 -13.49 -14.79
CA SER A 180 -2.97 -14.92 -15.04
C SER A 180 -1.83 -15.77 -14.44
N ARG A 181 -2.21 -16.89 -13.83
CA ARG A 181 -1.40 -17.93 -13.20
C ARG A 181 0.04 -18.08 -13.72
N SER A 182 1.02 -17.63 -12.94
CA SER A 182 2.33 -18.25 -12.69
C SER A 182 3.14 -17.33 -11.79
N LEU A 183 3.77 -17.88 -10.74
CA LEU A 183 4.72 -17.12 -9.92
C LEU A 183 5.93 -16.73 -10.81
N PRO A 184 6.53 -15.53 -10.62
CA PRO A 184 7.64 -15.07 -11.47
C PRO A 184 8.81 -16.06 -11.53
N ASP A 185 9.48 -16.14 -12.68
CA ASP A 185 10.70 -16.95 -12.82
C ASP A 185 11.73 -16.58 -11.75
N GLY A 186 12.10 -17.58 -10.94
CA GLY A 186 12.99 -17.42 -9.78
C GLY A 186 12.29 -17.41 -8.42
N MET A 187 10.95 -17.31 -8.36
CA MET A 187 10.16 -17.38 -7.11
C MET A 187 9.48 -18.74 -6.89
N THR A 188 9.43 -19.59 -7.92
CA THR A 188 8.84 -20.93 -7.87
C THR A 188 9.81 -21.98 -7.32
N CYS A 189 9.28 -22.97 -6.62
CA CYS A 189 10.00 -24.16 -6.19
C CYS A 189 10.70 -24.81 -7.39
N VAL A 190 12.00 -25.05 -7.28
CA VAL A 190 12.81 -25.62 -8.37
C VAL A 190 12.45 -27.08 -8.71
N ILE A 191 11.63 -27.73 -7.90
CA ILE A 191 11.17 -29.11 -8.10
C ILE A 191 9.82 -29.13 -8.82
N CYS A 192 8.79 -28.50 -8.24
CA CYS A 192 7.44 -28.55 -8.82
C CYS A 192 7.16 -27.43 -9.83
N LEU A 193 7.96 -26.36 -9.83
CA LEU A 193 7.81 -25.17 -10.70
C LEU A 193 6.44 -24.46 -10.59
N THR A 194 5.59 -24.87 -9.63
CA THR A 194 4.22 -24.36 -9.48
C THR A 194 4.01 -23.59 -8.19
N ASN A 195 4.53 -24.09 -7.07
CA ASN A 195 4.37 -23.49 -5.74
C ASN A 195 5.50 -22.50 -5.42
N PRO A 196 5.26 -21.51 -4.55
CA PRO A 196 6.31 -20.58 -4.12
C PRO A 196 7.35 -21.29 -3.26
N LYS A 197 8.59 -20.80 -3.32
CA LYS A 197 9.63 -21.20 -2.37
C LYS A 197 9.25 -20.65 -0.99
N ASP A 198 9.10 -21.52 0.00
CA ASP A 198 8.70 -21.14 1.37
C ASP A 198 9.47 -21.93 2.44
N THR A 199 10.49 -22.69 2.04
CA THR A 199 11.20 -23.61 2.93
C THR A 199 12.71 -23.45 2.81
N LEU A 200 13.37 -23.16 3.95
CA LEU A 200 14.81 -23.12 4.11
C LEU A 200 15.35 -24.51 4.43
N LEU A 201 16.27 -25.00 3.60
CA LEU A 201 16.96 -26.26 3.84
C LEU A 201 18.18 -26.02 4.74
N GLN A 202 18.31 -26.76 5.83
CA GLN A 202 19.49 -26.71 6.71
C GLN A 202 20.46 -27.87 6.37
N PRO A 203 21.78 -27.65 6.45
CA PRO A 203 22.45 -26.44 6.98
C PRO A 203 22.69 -25.32 5.95
N CYS A 204 22.42 -25.56 4.66
CA CYS A 204 22.85 -24.64 3.58
C CYS A 204 22.04 -23.33 3.49
N LYS A 205 20.91 -23.23 4.18
CA LYS A 205 20.00 -22.07 4.22
C LYS A 205 19.47 -21.63 2.84
N HIS A 206 19.50 -22.52 1.85
CA HIS A 206 18.94 -22.21 0.54
C HIS A 206 17.42 -22.31 0.56
N LEU A 207 16.79 -21.22 0.15
CA LEU A 207 15.36 -21.12 -0.12
C LEU A 207 15.13 -21.44 -1.60
N CYS A 208 14.95 -22.71 -1.94
CA CYS A 208 14.80 -23.16 -3.32
C CYS A 208 13.59 -24.07 -3.56
N VAL A 209 12.90 -24.54 -2.52
CA VAL A 209 11.77 -25.46 -2.63
C VAL A 209 10.55 -25.00 -1.83
N CYS A 210 9.37 -25.53 -2.16
CA CYS A 210 8.16 -25.38 -1.36
C CYS A 210 8.06 -26.46 -0.27
N SER A 211 7.22 -26.25 0.73
CA SER A 211 7.00 -27.13 1.89
C SER A 211 6.60 -28.54 1.48
N ASN A 212 5.68 -28.68 0.52
CA ASN A 212 5.28 -30.00 0.00
C ASN A 212 6.43 -30.76 -0.67
N CYS A 213 7.33 -30.06 -1.37
CA CYS A 213 8.49 -30.70 -2.01
C CYS A 213 9.63 -30.94 -1.02
N ALA A 214 9.73 -30.13 0.04
CA ALA A 214 10.75 -30.28 1.08
C ALA A 214 10.61 -31.61 1.82
N GLU A 215 9.37 -32.05 2.10
CA GLU A 215 9.09 -33.36 2.71
C GLU A 215 9.67 -34.53 1.88
N ARG A 216 9.70 -34.40 0.55
CA ARG A 216 10.16 -35.45 -0.37
C ARG A 216 11.68 -35.52 -0.51
N ILE A 217 12.39 -34.45 -0.15
CA ILE A 217 13.85 -34.36 -0.26
C ILE A 217 14.54 -34.35 1.11
N MET A 218 13.79 -34.56 2.20
CA MET A 218 14.35 -34.79 3.52
C MET A 218 15.30 -35.99 3.47
N ASN A 219 16.50 -35.86 4.04
CA ASN A 219 17.59 -36.84 3.94
C ASN A 219 18.17 -37.07 2.53
N GLN A 220 17.86 -36.19 1.57
CA GLN A 220 18.54 -36.13 0.27
C GLN A 220 19.46 -34.90 0.21
N THR A 221 19.86 -34.47 -0.99
CA THR A 221 20.72 -33.29 -1.18
C THR A 221 19.93 -32.09 -1.71
N CYS A 222 20.31 -30.89 -1.27
CA CYS A 222 19.76 -29.63 -1.75
C CYS A 222 19.90 -29.53 -3.29
N PRO A 223 18.81 -29.24 -4.03
CA PRO A 223 18.86 -29.14 -5.50
C PRO A 223 19.78 -28.05 -6.04
N LEU A 224 20.09 -27.03 -5.23
CA LEU A 224 20.91 -25.89 -5.66
C LEU A 224 22.41 -26.10 -5.41
N CYS A 225 22.77 -26.63 -4.24
CA CYS A 225 24.17 -26.69 -3.78
C CYS A 225 24.67 -28.10 -3.45
N ARG A 226 23.80 -29.10 -3.55
CA ARG A 226 24.06 -30.53 -3.26
C ARG A 226 24.45 -30.86 -1.80
N THR A 227 24.44 -29.90 -0.88
CA THR A 227 24.59 -30.18 0.56
C THR A 227 23.45 -31.08 1.06
N PRO A 228 23.71 -32.12 1.88
CA PRO A 228 22.66 -32.92 2.51
C PRO A 228 21.65 -32.06 3.28
N VAL A 229 20.37 -32.41 3.17
CA VAL A 229 19.27 -31.76 3.87
C VAL A 229 19.01 -32.50 5.16
N GLU A 230 19.40 -31.87 6.27
CA GLU A 230 19.28 -32.45 7.62
C GLU A 230 18.00 -32.01 8.34
N SER A 231 17.53 -30.80 8.04
CA SER A 231 16.26 -30.29 8.53
C SER A 231 15.72 -29.19 7.63
N THR A 232 14.44 -28.84 7.83
CA THR A 232 13.74 -27.82 7.04
C THR A 232 13.05 -26.83 7.96
N VAL A 233 13.13 -25.54 7.64
CA VAL A 233 12.44 -24.48 8.39
C VAL A 233 11.50 -23.74 7.44
N LYS A 234 10.24 -23.57 7.84
CA LYS A 234 9.28 -22.78 7.07
C LYS A 234 9.69 -21.31 7.14
N ALA A 235 9.94 -20.71 5.99
CA ALA A 235 10.20 -19.29 5.85
C ALA A 235 8.87 -18.58 5.62
N TYR A 236 8.48 -17.75 6.58
CA TYR A 236 7.40 -16.79 6.37
C TYR A 236 7.98 -15.67 5.49
N LEU A 237 7.63 -15.67 4.22
CA LEU A 237 8.08 -14.72 3.19
C LEU A 237 6.92 -13.87 2.71
#